data_AF-A0A533W715-F1
#
_entry.id   AF-A0A533W715-F1
#
_cell.length_a   1.000
_cell.length_b   1.000
_cell.length_c   1.000
_cell.angle_alpha   90.00
_cell.angle_beta   90.00
_cell.angle_gamma   90.00
#
_symmetry.space_group_name_H-M   'P 1'
#
loop_
_entity.id
_entity.type
_entity.pdbx_description
1 polymer ?
#
loop_
_entity_poly.entity_id
_entity_poly.type
_entity_poly.pdbx_seq_one_letter_code
_entity_poly.pdbx_strand_id
1 'polypeptide(L)'
;MALLRMKEAPPMLTFTSAGLVSGAEENESARRFLDFLLSEDAQRIIGTIAGIAPTRPGISAGYPFELKYESRSIFHPDATDLKEISTALTTFKRLQLP
;
A
#
# COMPACT_ATOMS: atom_id res chain seq x y z
N MET A 1 -23.28 8.59 -18.71
CA MET A 1 -22.01 8.41 -17.98
C MET A 1 -22.02 9.36 -16.80
N ALA A 2 -22.42 8.87 -15.63
CA ALA A 2 -22.57 9.68 -14.42
C ALA A 2 -21.21 9.83 -13.74
N LEU A 3 -20.74 11.08 -13.66
CA LEU A 3 -19.55 11.45 -12.91
C LEU A 3 -19.85 11.27 -11.41
N LEU A 4 -19.39 10.17 -10.82
CA LEU A 4 -19.48 9.94 -9.37
C LEU A 4 -18.79 11.11 -8.66
N ARG A 5 -19.58 11.91 -7.93
CA ARG A 5 -19.06 12.98 -7.09
C ARG A 5 -18.27 12.31 -5.97
N MET A 6 -16.96 12.60 -5.86
CA MET A 6 -16.03 12.01 -4.88
C MET A 6 -16.50 12.06 -3.41
N LYS A 7 -17.53 12.84 -3.08
CA LYS A 7 -18.13 12.93 -1.73
C LYS A 7 -18.96 11.71 -1.31
N GLU A 8 -19.36 10.84 -2.24
CA GLU A 8 -20.25 9.69 -1.96
C GLU A 8 -19.54 8.33 -2.04
N ALA A 9 -18.27 8.28 -2.40
CA ALA A 9 -17.52 7.04 -2.32
C ALA A 9 -17.40 6.65 -0.83
N PRO A 10 -17.91 5.48 -0.40
CA PRO A 10 -17.66 5.01 0.95
C PRO A 10 -16.14 5.02 1.18
N PRO A 11 -15.64 5.42 2.36
CA PRO A 11 -14.21 5.43 2.63
C PRO A 11 -13.66 4.05 2.32
N MET A 12 -12.98 3.91 1.18
CA MET A 12 -12.35 2.66 0.81
C MET A 12 -11.20 2.47 1.79
N LEU A 13 -11.37 1.50 2.69
CA LEU A 13 -10.27 0.95 3.48
C LEU A 13 -9.27 0.34 2.48
N THR A 14 -8.33 1.18 2.09
CA THR A 14 -7.26 0.85 1.17
C THR A 14 -6.12 0.33 2.02
N PHE A 15 -6.03 -0.99 2.18
CA PHE A 15 -4.91 -1.61 2.88
C PHE A 15 -3.68 -1.54 1.98
N THR A 16 -2.79 -0.57 2.22
CA THR A 16 -1.50 -0.46 1.52
C THR A 16 -0.42 -1.35 2.14
N SER A 17 -0.63 -1.77 3.38
CA SER A 17 0.28 -2.63 4.14
C SER A 17 -0.48 -3.41 5.20
N ALA A 18 -0.02 -4.61 5.54
CA ALA A 18 -0.57 -5.42 6.62
C ALA A 18 0.56 -6.17 7.35
N GLY A 19 0.38 -6.45 8.64
CA GLY A 19 1.36 -7.14 9.47
C GLY A 19 0.71 -7.85 10.65
N LEU A 20 1.38 -8.88 11.18
CA LEU A 20 0.96 -9.56 12.41
C LEU A 20 1.58 -8.85 13.61
N VAL A 21 0.77 -8.64 14.65
CA VAL A 21 1.24 -8.13 15.93
C VAL A 21 2.02 -9.24 16.65
N SER A 22 3.24 -8.93 17.08
CA SER A 22 4.07 -9.87 17.83
C SER A 22 3.45 -10.15 19.21
N GLY A 23 3.43 -11.42 19.63
CA GLY A 23 2.86 -11.85 20.91
C GLY A 23 1.33 -11.94 20.95
N ALA A 24 0.63 -11.70 19.84
CA ALA A 24 -0.81 -11.94 19.77
C ALA A 24 -1.11 -13.45 19.89
N GLU A 25 -1.88 -13.82 20.92
CA GLU A 25 -2.45 -15.16 21.06
C GLU A 25 -3.47 -15.43 19.95
N GLU A 26 -3.66 -16.71 19.60
CA GLU A 26 -4.67 -17.15 18.62
C GLU A 26 -4.57 -16.50 17.23
N ASN A 27 -3.36 -16.21 16.76
CA ASN A 27 -3.13 -15.48 15.51
C ASN A 27 -3.36 -16.27 14.21
N GLU A 28 -3.87 -17.50 14.26
CA GLU A 28 -4.06 -18.33 13.06
C GLU A 28 -4.98 -17.68 12.03
N SER A 29 -6.11 -17.14 12.48
CA SER A 29 -7.05 -16.45 11.58
C SER A 29 -6.43 -15.22 10.93
N ALA A 30 -5.63 -14.46 11.68
CA ALA A 30 -4.90 -13.32 11.15
C ALA A 30 -3.85 -13.73 10.12
N ARG A 31 -3.12 -14.83 10.38
CA ARG A 31 -2.16 -15.40 9.43
C ARG A 31 -2.85 -15.84 8.14
N ARG A 32 -3.94 -16.60 8.23
CA ARG A 32 -4.73 -17.03 7.07
C ARG A 32 -5.28 -15.84 6.28
N PHE A 33 -5.67 -14.77 6.97
CA PHE A 33 -6.11 -13.54 6.31
C PHE A 33 -4.97 -12.86 5.54
N LEU A 34 -3.76 -12.77 6.10
CA LEU A 34 -2.60 -12.25 5.37
C LEU A 34 -2.22 -13.13 4.19
N ASP A 35 -2.25 -14.45 4.36
CA ASP A 35 -2.00 -15.41 3.27
C ASP A 35 -3.02 -15.22 2.14
N PHE A 36 -4.29 -15.02 2.49
CA PHE A 36 -5.34 -14.69 1.53
C PHE A 36 -5.07 -13.37 0.80
N LEU A 37 -4.70 -12.29 1.51
CA LEU A 37 -4.39 -11.01 0.88
C LEU A 37 -3.25 -11.10 -0.15
N LEU A 38 -2.31 -12.02 0.03
CA LEU A 38 -1.21 -12.28 -0.91
C LEU A 38 -1.53 -13.35 -1.96
N SER A 39 -2.71 -13.96 -1.91
CA SER A 39 -3.17 -14.91 -2.92
C SER A 39 -3.34 -14.23 -4.29
N GLU A 40 -3.30 -15.03 -5.35
CA GLU A 40 -3.47 -14.53 -6.72
C GLU A 40 -4.83 -13.85 -6.92
N ASP A 41 -5.89 -14.45 -6.38
CA ASP A 41 -7.25 -13.92 -6.51
C ASP A 41 -7.43 -12.59 -5.78
N ALA A 42 -6.94 -12.50 -4.54
CA ALA A 42 -7.00 -11.25 -3.79
C ALA A 42 -6.18 -10.13 -4.49
N GLN A 43 -5.01 -10.47 -5.01
CA GLN A 43 -4.14 -9.50 -5.69
C GLN A 43 -4.73 -9.04 -7.03
N ARG A 44 -5.46 -9.91 -7.74
CA ARG A 44 -6.27 -9.50 -8.91
C ARG A 44 -7.37 -8.53 -8.53
N ILE A 45 -8.10 -8.80 -7.45
CA ILE A 45 -9.15 -7.90 -6.95
C ILE A 45 -8.52 -6.55 -6.57
N ILE A 46 -7.41 -6.55 -5.81
CA ILE A 46 -6.66 -5.35 -5.43
C ILE A 46 -6.24 -4.55 -6.66
N GLY A 47 -5.78 -5.22 -7.72
CA GLY A 47 -5.39 -4.59 -8.98
C GLY A 47 -6.53 -3.89 -9.74
N THR A 48 -7.79 -4.07 -9.33
CA THR A 48 -8.94 -3.32 -9.87
C THR A 48 -9.21 -2.00 -9.11
N ILE A 49 -8.63 -1.83 -7.92
CA ILE A 49 -8.84 -0.64 -7.10
C ILE A 49 -7.92 0.48 -7.58
N ALA A 50 -8.51 1.54 -8.11
CA ALA A 50 -7.78 2.70 -8.64
C ALA A 50 -6.75 3.25 -7.64
N GLY A 51 -5.50 3.39 -8.09
CA GLY A 51 -4.40 3.93 -7.29
C GLY A 51 -3.67 2.92 -6.40
N ILE A 52 -4.07 1.64 -6.38
CA ILE A 52 -3.36 0.58 -5.63
C ILE A 52 -2.68 -0.37 -6.61
N ALA A 53 -1.36 -0.55 -6.47
CA ALA A 53 -0.61 -1.53 -7.21
C ALA A 53 -0.58 -2.88 -6.47
N PRO A 54 -0.89 -4.02 -7.12
CA PRO A 54 -0.67 -5.35 -6.56
C PRO A 54 0.79 -5.56 -6.17
N THR A 55 1.02 -6.23 -5.04
CA THR A 55 2.35 -6.56 -4.53
C THR A 55 2.88 -7.85 -5.16
N ARG A 56 2.00 -8.77 -5.59
CA ARG A 56 2.41 -10.09 -6.10
C ARG A 56 3.02 -9.99 -7.52
N PRO A 57 4.24 -10.51 -7.74
CA PRO A 57 4.84 -10.53 -9.06
C PRO A 57 3.96 -11.22 -10.10
N GLY A 58 3.90 -10.64 -11.32
CA GLY A 58 3.12 -11.18 -12.43
C GLY A 58 1.64 -10.76 -12.44
N ILE A 59 1.14 -10.08 -11.40
CA ILE A 59 -0.20 -9.49 -11.39
C ILE A 59 -0.07 -7.99 -11.65
N SER A 60 -0.59 -7.56 -12.80
CA SER A 60 -0.62 -6.14 -13.15
C SER A 60 -1.91 -5.50 -12.64
N ALA A 61 -1.82 -4.23 -12.28
CA ALA A 61 -3.02 -3.44 -12.03
C ALA A 61 -3.80 -3.26 -13.34
N GLY A 62 -5.07 -3.61 -13.32
CA GLY A 62 -5.97 -3.56 -14.47
C GLY A 62 -6.76 -2.26 -14.51
N TYR A 63 -6.10 -1.10 -14.34
CA TYR A 63 -6.80 0.18 -14.34
C TYR A 63 -7.51 0.40 -15.67
N PRO A 64 -8.77 0.89 -15.68
CA PRO A 64 -9.48 1.21 -16.92
C PRO A 64 -8.95 2.51 -17.59
N PHE A 65 -7.80 3.03 -17.14
CA PHE A 65 -7.17 4.25 -17.62
C PHE A 65 -5.63 4.12 -17.51
N GLU A 66 -4.90 4.84 -18.37
CA GLU A 66 -3.44 4.91 -18.28
C GLU A 66 -3.01 5.73 -17.05
N LEU A 67 -2.21 5.13 -16.16
CA LEU A 67 -1.49 5.87 -15.12
C LEU A 67 -0.12 6.28 -15.65
N LYS A 68 0.06 7.59 -15.87
CA LYS A 68 1.38 8.19 -16.08
C LYS A 68 1.94 8.61 -14.73
N TYR A 69 2.72 7.74 -14.11
CA TYR A 69 3.52 8.14 -12.96
C TYR A 69 4.62 9.09 -13.44
N GLU A 70 4.55 10.36 -13.05
CA GLU A 70 5.58 11.36 -13.39
C GLU A 70 6.91 11.07 -12.67
N SER A 71 6.88 10.25 -11.61
CA SER A 71 8.07 9.76 -10.93
C SER A 71 8.83 8.78 -11.83
N ARG A 72 9.99 9.22 -12.33
CA ARG A 72 11.01 8.32 -12.92
C ARG A 72 11.73 7.47 -11.88
N SER A 73 11.51 7.75 -10.59
CA SER A 73 12.16 7.04 -9.50
C SER A 73 11.29 5.89 -9.03
N ILE A 74 11.81 4.68 -9.14
CA ILE A 74 11.26 3.47 -8.51
C ILE A 74 11.86 3.40 -7.10
N PHE A 75 11.64 4.43 -6.28
CA PHE A 75 12.13 4.41 -4.90
C PHE A 75 11.28 3.43 -4.10
N HIS A 76 11.88 2.29 -3.77
CA HIS A 76 11.35 1.34 -2.80
C HIS A 76 12.29 1.38 -1.60
N PRO A 77 11.86 1.89 -0.44
CA PRO A 77 12.71 1.91 0.73
C PRO A 77 13.09 0.48 1.13
N ASP A 78 14.37 0.26 1.43
CA ASP A 78 14.91 -0.99 1.92
C ASP A 78 15.26 -0.93 3.41
N ALA A 79 15.74 -2.06 3.96
CA ALA A 79 16.07 -2.16 5.38
C ALA A 79 17.18 -1.20 5.84
N THR A 80 18.00 -0.70 4.92
CA THR A 80 19.04 0.29 5.14
C THR A 80 18.44 1.68 5.25
N ASP A 81 17.47 2.03 4.41
CA ASP A 81 16.71 3.29 4.52
C ASP A 81 16.01 3.40 5.88
N LEU A 82 15.52 2.27 6.42
CA LEU A 82 14.93 2.23 7.76
C LEU A 82 15.91 2.59 8.88
N LYS A 83 17.21 2.30 8.71
CA LYS A 83 18.25 2.66 9.71
C LYS A 83 18.48 4.16 9.77
N GLU A 84 18.23 4.86 8.65
CA GLU A 84 18.42 6.30 8.53
C GLU A 84 17.20 7.11 8.97
N ILE A 85 16.06 6.47 9.28
CA ILE A 85 14.82 7.13 9.71
C ILE A 85 15.05 8.05 10.90
N SER A 86 15.85 7.64 11.89
CA SER A 86 16.12 8.46 13.09
C SER A 86 16.86 9.75 12.73
N THR A 87 17.84 9.67 11.83
CA THR A 87 18.59 10.80 11.29
C THR A 87 17.70 11.69 10.44
N ALA A 88 16.86 11.11 9.59
CA ALA A 88 15.90 11.83 8.77
C ALA A 88 14.90 12.61 9.66
N LEU A 89 14.29 11.97 10.66
CA LEU A 89 13.38 12.59 11.63
C LEU A 89 14.05 13.75 12.38
N THR A 90 15.29 13.57 12.81
CA THR A 90 16.06 14.62 13.50
C THR A 90 16.29 15.82 12.57
N THR A 91 16.62 15.55 11.32
CA THR A 91 16.81 16.57 10.28
C THR A 91 15.52 17.34 10.02
N PHE A 92 14.40 16.63 9.78
CA PHE A 92 13.10 17.27 9.57
C PHE A 92 12.67 18.15 10.74
N LYS A 93 12.82 17.68 11.98
CA LYS A 93 12.53 18.48 13.18
C LYS A 93 13.37 19.76 13.27
N ARG A 94 14.65 19.70 12.88
CA ARG A 94 15.56 20.86 12.87
C ARG A 94 15.22 21.86 11.77
N LEU A 95 14.72 21.39 10.63
CA LEU A 95 14.40 22.23 9.49
C LEU A 95 13.14 23.09 9.71
N GLN A 96 12.33 22.82 10.75
CA GLN A 96 11.10 23.55 11.05
C GLN A 96 10.22 23.77 9.81
N LEU A 97 10.13 22.75 8.95
CA LEU A 97 9.28 22.82 7.76
C LEU A 97 7.81 22.89 8.22
N PRO A 98 6.99 23.75 7.61
CA PRO A 98 5.58 23.93 7.96
C PRO A 98 4.74 22.67 7.78
#